data_AF-A0A419FR48-F1
#
_entry.id   AF-A0A419FR48-F1
#
_cell.length_a   1.000
_cell.length_b   1.000
_cell.length_c   1.000
_cell.angle_alpha   90.00
_cell.angle_beta   90.00
_cell.angle_gamma   90.00
#
_symmetry.space_group_name_H-M   'P 1'
#
loop_
_entity.id
_entity.type
_entity.pdbx_description
1 polymer ?
#
loop_
_entity_poly.entity_id
_entity_poly.type
_entity_poly.pdbx_seq_one_letter_code
_entity_poly.pdbx_strand_id
1 'polypeptide(L)' 'MDFENIEQITQKISFAYEDLFFETDKRNLFLGIFRRYLLPVDPFVQMEPYDAIILLGREAPAEFEQMVKELKDLSLI' A
#
# COMPACT_ATOMS: atom_id res chain seq x y z
N MET A 1 -6.03 -13.15 -8.04
CA MET A 1 -4.63 -12.75 -7.82
C MET A 1 -3.97 -13.84 -6.99
N ASP A 2 -2.83 -14.39 -7.42
CA ASP A 2 -2.10 -15.42 -6.65
C ASP A 2 -1.35 -14.77 -5.46
N PHE A 3 -1.26 -15.45 -4.32
CA PHE A 3 -0.62 -14.91 -3.10
C PHE A 3 0.85 -14.51 -3.31
N GLU A 4 1.59 -15.24 -4.15
CA GLU A 4 2.97 -14.88 -4.51
C GLU A 4 3.05 -13.51 -5.21
N ASN A 5 1.99 -13.08 -5.90
CA ASN A 5 1.92 -11.77 -6.54
C ASN A 5 1.67 -10.64 -5.52
N ILE A 6 0.91 -10.91 -4.45
CA ILE A 6 0.63 -9.92 -3.39
C ILE A 6 1.93 -9.55 -2.69
N GLU A 7 2.71 -10.54 -2.22
CA GLU A 7 3.95 -10.28 -1.48
C GLU A 7 4.97 -9.51 -2.33
N GLN A 8 5.14 -9.88 -3.60
CA GLN A 8 6.02 -9.16 -4.53
C GLN A 8 5.59 -7.72 -4.78
N ILE A 9 4.29 -7.48 -4.97
CA ILE A 9 3.76 -6.12 -5.17
C ILE A 9 3.91 -5.30 -3.88
N THR A 10 3.58 -5.87 -2.72
CA THR A 10 3.72 -5.20 -1.44
C THR A 10 5.15 -4.81 -1.14
N GLN A 11 6.11 -5.68 -1.45
CA GLN A 11 7.53 -5.35 -1.33
C GLN A 11 7.93 -4.17 -2.21
N LYS A 12 7.47 -4.12 -3.47
CA LYS A 12 7.70 -2.96 -4.36
C LYS A 12 7.11 -1.67 -3.79
N ILE A 13 5.89 -1.73 -3.23
CA ILE A 13 5.25 -0.58 -2.58
C ILE A 13 6.08 -0.10 -1.38
N SER A 14 6.55 -1.03 -0.54
CA SER A 14 7.36 -0.70 0.64
C SER A 14 8.66 -0.01 0.24
N PHE A 15 9.39 -0.56 -0.74
CA PHE A 15 10.63 0.05 -1.23
C PHE A 15 10.38 1.43 -1.85
N ALA A 16 9.34 1.58 -2.66
CA ALA A 16 9.00 2.88 -3.24
C ALA A 16 8.61 3.92 -2.18
N TYR A 17 7.90 3.51 -1.12
CA TYR A 17 7.56 4.38 -0.01
C TYR A 17 8.81 4.84 0.77
N GLU A 18 9.75 3.93 1.03
CA GLU A 18 11.03 4.24 1.68
C GLU A 18 11.90 5.17 0.82
N ASP A 19 12.05 4.86 -0.47
CA ASP A 19 12.84 5.65 -1.43
C ASP A 19 12.30 7.10 -1.55
N LEU A 20 10.97 7.25 -1.55
CA LEU A 20 10.29 8.54 -1.71
C LEU A 20 9.94 9.21 -0.37
N PHE A 21 10.40 8.67 0.76
CA PHE A 21 9.98 9.14 2.09
C PHE A 21 10.36 10.61 2.38
N PHE A 22 11.50 11.06 1.84
CA PHE A 22 11.98 12.43 2.00
C PHE A 22 11.36 13.41 1.00
N GLU A 23 10.70 12.91 -0.05
CA GLU A 23 9.90 13.72 -0.97
C GLU A 23 8.52 13.99 -0.33
N THR A 24 8.40 15.09 0.40
CA THR A 24 7.21 15.42 1.20
C THR A 24 5.89 15.26 0.44
N ASP A 25 5.83 15.71 -0.81
CA ASP A 25 4.62 15.59 -1.64
C ASP A 25 4.28 14.12 -1.93
N LYS A 26 5.28 13.32 -2.30
CA LYS A 26 5.13 11.88 -2.58
C LYS A 26 4.76 11.10 -1.32
N ARG A 27 5.44 11.36 -0.20
CA ARG A 27 5.11 10.77 1.10
C ARG A 27 3.65 11.05 1.49
N ASN A 28 3.19 12.29 1.31
CA ASN A 28 1.81 12.66 1.64
C ASN A 28 0.78 11.92 0.75
N LEU A 29 1.11 11.67 -0.52
CA LEU A 29 0.26 10.85 -1.40
C LEU A 29 0.19 9.40 -0.90
N PHE A 30 1.32 8.77 -0.56
CA PHE A 30 1.33 7.43 0.02
C PHE A 30 0.50 7.36 1.30
N LEU A 31 0.72 8.27 2.25
CA LEU A 31 -0.04 8.30 3.50
C LEU A 31 -1.54 8.49 3.27
N GLY A 32 -1.93 9.31 2.30
CA GLY A 32 -3.33 9.49 1.92
C GLY A 32 -3.97 8.22 1.36
N ILE A 33 -3.25 7.49 0.51
CA ILE A 33 -3.68 6.22 -0.06
C ILE A 33 -3.76 5.17 1.04
N PHE A 34 -2.69 4.99 1.82
CA PHE A 34 -2.64 4.03 2.93
C PHE A 34 -3.76 4.28 3.93
N ARG A 35 -4.00 5.53 4.33
CA ARG A 35 -5.11 5.86 5.21
C ARG A 35 -6.46 5.43 4.63
N ARG A 36 -6.68 5.55 3.32
CA ARG A 36 -7.96 5.17 2.71
C ARG A 36 -8.15 3.66 2.66
N TYR A 37 -7.13 2.92 2.23
CA TYR A 37 -7.26 1.49 1.94
C TYR A 37 -6.90 0.59 3.13
N LEU A 38 -6.02 1.04 4.03
CA LEU A 38 -5.55 0.22 5.15
C LEU A 38 -6.38 0.39 6.42
N LEU A 39 -7.09 1.52 6.61
CA LEU A 39 -7.96 1.70 7.78
C LEU A 39 -9.00 0.58 8.00
N PRO A 40 -9.63 -0.01 6.97
CA PRO A 40 -10.54 -1.13 7.15
C PRO A 40 -9.90 -2.39 7.76
N VAL A 41 -8.60 -2.62 7.50
CA VAL A 41 -7.88 -3.82 7.96
C VAL A 41 -6.98 -3.54 9.17
N ASP A 42 -6.55 -2.28 9.36
CA ASP A 42 -5.80 -1.79 10.52
C ASP A 42 -6.35 -0.43 10.99
N PRO A 43 -7.51 -0.42 11.67
CA PRO A 43 -8.20 0.82 12.06
C PRO A 43 -7.47 1.62 13.13
N PHE A 44 -6.55 0.99 13.86
CA PHE A 44 -5.78 1.61 14.93
C PHE A 44 -4.36 2.00 14.50
N VAL A 45 -3.99 1.73 13.24
CA VAL A 45 -2.66 2.03 12.67
C VAL A 45 -1.55 1.43 13.54
N GLN A 46 -1.72 0.16 13.92
CA GLN A 46 -0.77 -0.57 14.75
C GLN A 46 0.21 -1.40 13.93
N MET A 47 -0.12 -1.70 12.68
CA MET A 47 0.73 -2.46 11.77
C MET A 47 1.64 -1.54 10.98
N GLU A 48 2.84 -2.02 10.70
CA GLU A 48 3.69 -1.40 9.70
C GLU A 48 3.01 -1.46 8.32
N PRO A 49 3.25 -0.47 7.43
CA PRO A 49 2.59 -0.42 6.13
C PRO A 49 2.71 -1.73 5.33
N TYR A 50 3.86 -2.39 5.37
CA TYR A 50 4.06 -3.68 4.71
C TYR A 50 3.04 -4.73 5.19
N ASP A 51 2.92 -4.95 6.50
CA ASP A 51 2.04 -5.95 7.09
C ASP A 51 0.56 -5.62 6.82
N ALA A 52 0.19 -4.36 6.94
CA ALA A 52 -1.17 -3.89 6.65
C ALA A 52 -1.54 -4.09 5.16
N ILE A 53 -0.61 -3.85 4.24
CA ILE A 53 -0.83 -4.06 2.80
C ILE A 53 -0.93 -5.57 2.48
N ILE A 54 -0.12 -6.43 3.12
CA ILE A 54 -0.27 -7.88 3.00
C ILE A 54 -1.65 -8.31 3.48
N LEU A 55 -2.08 -7.82 4.64
CA LEU A 55 -3.39 -8.14 5.19
C LEU A 55 -4.51 -7.68 4.24
N LEU A 56 -4.42 -6.47 3.69
CA LEU A 56 -5.35 -5.97 2.67
C LEU A 56 -5.42 -6.92 1.47
N GLY A 57 -4.29 -7.34 0.92
CA GLY A 57 -4.26 -8.26 -0.21
C GLY A 57 -4.91 -9.61 0.07
N ARG A 58 -4.85 -10.08 1.32
CA ARG A 58 -5.42 -11.37 1.75
C ARG A 58 -6.91 -11.28 2.07
N GLU A 59 -7.34 -10.24 2.77
CA GLU A 59 -8.71 -10.07 3.26
C GLU A 59 -9.63 -9.40 2.22
N ALA A 60 -9.06 -8.50 1.41
CA ALA A 60 -9.79 -7.60 0.52
C ALA A 60 -9.02 -7.39 -0.81
N PRO A 61 -8.89 -8.45 -1.63
CA PRO A 61 -8.05 -8.44 -2.83
C PRO A 61 -8.51 -7.44 -3.90
N ALA A 62 -9.80 -7.12 -3.98
CA ALA A 62 -10.31 -6.11 -4.93
C ALA A 62 -9.88 -4.69 -4.52
N GLU A 63 -9.90 -4.40 -3.22
CA GLU A 63 -9.43 -3.15 -2.62
C GLU A 63 -7.92 -3.01 -2.75
N PHE A 64 -7.18 -4.11 -2.59
CA PHE A 64 -5.75 -4.17 -2.89
C PHE A 64 -5.45 -3.86 -4.36
N GLU A 65 -6.16 -4.49 -5.30
CA GLU A 65 -6.02 -4.22 -6.74
C GLU A 65 -6.28 -2.74 -7.06
N GLN A 66 -7.32 -2.16 -6.46
CA GLN A 66 -7.66 -0.75 -6.61
C GLN A 66 -6.59 0.18 -6.03
N MET A 67 -6.05 -0.14 -4.85
CA MET A 67 -4.94 0.60 -4.23
C MET A 67 -3.69 0.58 -5.13
N VAL A 68 -3.31 -0.59 -5.63
CA VAL A 68 -2.17 -0.77 -6.54
C VAL A 68 -2.37 0.03 -7.83
N LYS A 69 -3.60 0.04 -8.37
CA LYS A 69 -3.93 0.85 -9.55
C LYS A 69 -3.76 2.34 -9.27
N GLU A 70 -4.24 2.84 -8.14
CA GLU A 70 -4.12 4.26 -7.77
C GLU A 70 -2.65 4.68 -7.58
N LEU A 71 -1.82 3.81 -6.97
CA LEU A 71 -0.38 4.05 -6.83
C LEU A 71 0.32 4.16 -8.21
N LYS A 72 -0.04 3.29 -9.17
CA LYS A 72 0.48 3.35 -10.55
C LYS A 72 0.02 4.60 -11.29
N ASP A 73 -1.26 4.94 -11.18
CA ASP A 73 -1.84 6.12 -11.84
C ASP A 73 -1.16 7.43 -11.36
N LEU A 74 -0.65 7.45 -10.12
CA LEU A 74 0.10 8.56 -9.53
C LEU A 74 1.62 8.48 -9.73
N SER A 75 2.10 7.49 -10.48
CA SER A 75 3.53 7.22 -10.70
C SER A 75 4.30 7.14 -9.37
N LEU A 76 3.75 6.38 -8.42
CA LEU A 76 4.36 6.08 -7.13
C LEU A 76 5.04 4.71 -7.11
N ILE A 77 4.60 3.76 -7.96
CA ILE A 77 5.17 2.42 -8.17
C ILE A 77 5.11 2.01 -9.65
#